data_AF-W4L4Q0-F1
#
_entry.id   AF-W4L4Q0-F1
#
_cell.length_a   1.000
_cell.length_b   1.000
_cell.length_c   1.000
_cell.angle_alpha   90.00
_cell.angle_beta   90.00
_cell.angle_gamma   90.00
#
_symmetry.space_group_name_H-M   'P 1'
#
loop_
_entity.id
_entity.type
_entity.pdbx_description
1 polymer ?
#
loop_
_entity_poly.entity_id
_entity_poly.type
_entity_poly.pdbx_seq_one_letter_code
_entity_poly.pdbx_strand_id
1 'polypeptide(L)'
;MENMSLVQWHDKRIVSILTTMHNEKPVEIQRRSRSAPGGREVVEKPEAVVEYNKFMGGVDRGDQLLSYYGFPHRTVKWWRRAFFFLI
;
A
#
# COMPACT_ATOMS: atom_id res chain seq x y z
N MET A 1 13.88 24.30 2.83
CA MET A 1 14.34 22.92 3.13
C MET A 1 13.08 22.10 3.31
N GLU A 2 12.90 21.04 2.53
CA GLU A 2 11.83 20.08 2.80
C GLU A 2 12.14 19.39 4.14
N ASN A 3 11.22 19.50 5.09
CA ASN A 3 11.35 18.80 6.36
C ASN A 3 10.95 17.34 6.12
N MET A 4 11.91 16.43 6.21
CA MET A 4 11.67 14.99 6.15
C MET A 4 11.33 14.48 7.54
N SER A 5 10.24 13.74 7.66
CA SER A 5 9.73 13.20 8.92
C SER A 5 9.84 11.68 8.94
N LEU A 6 10.42 11.15 10.01
CA LEU A 6 10.43 9.73 10.33
C LEU A 6 9.33 9.45 11.36
N VAL A 7 8.35 8.63 11.00
CA VAL A 7 7.23 8.25 11.85
C VAL A 7 7.36 6.77 12.21
N GLN A 8 7.32 6.44 13.49
CA GLN A 8 7.24 5.07 13.97
C GLN A 8 5.92 4.81 14.69
N TRP A 9 5.25 3.73 14.33
CA TRP A 9 3.97 3.34 14.90
C TRP A 9 3.94 1.86 15.24
N HIS A 10 3.41 1.52 16.40
CA HIS A 10 3.35 0.14 16.88
C HIS A 10 1.91 -0.38 16.79
N ASP A 11 1.64 -1.27 15.83
CA ASP A 11 0.40 -2.06 15.77
C ASP A 11 0.64 -3.43 16.41
N LYS A 12 0.60 -4.52 15.62
CA LYS A 12 1.12 -5.84 16.01
C LYS A 12 2.65 -5.92 15.95
N ARG A 13 3.25 -5.07 15.12
CA ARG A 13 4.69 -4.92 14.89
C ARG A 13 4.98 -3.44 14.68
N ILE A 14 6.23 -3.04 14.84
CA ILE A 14 6.69 -1.69 14.54
C ILE A 14 6.61 -1.46 13.02
N VAL A 15 5.96 -0.38 12.64
CA VAL A 15 5.90 0.16 11.28
C VAL A 15 6.66 1.48 11.29
N SER A 16 7.68 1.61 10.44
CA SER A 16 8.43 2.86 10.27
C SER A 16 8.15 3.42 8.87
N ILE A 17 7.81 4.71 8.78
CA ILE A 17 7.56 5.42 7.53
C ILE A 17 8.42 6.67 7.49
N LEU A 18 9.06 6.90 6.35
CA LEU A 18 9.76 8.14 6.03
C LEU A 18 8.94 8.92 5.01
N THR A 19 8.68 10.20 5.26
CA THR A 19 7.83 11.02 4.39
C THR A 19 8.27 12.47 4.41
N THR A 20 8.13 13.16 3.28
CA THR A 20 8.33 14.61 3.13
C THR A 20 7.01 15.39 3.11
N MET A 21 5.88 14.68 3.11
CA MET A 21 4.55 15.27 2.96
C MET A 21 3.76 15.37 4.26
N HIS A 22 3.99 14.45 5.20
CA HIS A 22 3.19 14.33 6.42
C HIS A 22 4.02 14.64 7.66
N ASN A 23 3.34 15.11 8.70
CA ASN A 23 3.91 15.27 10.04
C ASN A 23 3.45 14.13 10.96
N GLU A 24 3.87 14.13 12.23
CA GLU A 24 3.49 13.14 13.27
C GLU A 24 2.03 13.29 13.75
N LYS A 25 1.07 13.49 12.84
CA LYS A 25 -0.36 13.63 13.18
C LYS A 25 -1.05 12.26 13.17
N PRO A 26 -1.69 11.85 14.27
CA PRO A 26 -2.57 10.69 14.28
C PRO A 26 -3.95 11.04 13.69
N VAL A 27 -4.60 10.02 13.13
CA VAL A 27 -5.96 10.05 12.62
C VAL A 27 -6.71 8.86 13.20
N GLU A 28 -7.93 9.09 13.69
CA GLU A 28 -8.82 8.02 14.13
C GLU A 28 -9.41 7.27 12.93
N ILE A 29 -9.32 5.95 12.95
CA ILE A 29 -9.97 5.09 11.97
C ILE A 29 -10.77 3.97 12.64
N GLN A 30 -11.85 3.54 11.99
CA GLN A 30 -12.56 2.34 12.38
C GLN A 30 -11.89 1.10 11.78
N ARG A 31 -11.41 0.21 12.64
CA ARG A 31 -10.84 -1.09 12.28
C ARG A 31 -11.80 -2.21 12.65
N ARG A 32 -11.89 -3.26 11.83
CA ARG A 32 -12.59 -4.49 12.21
C ARG A 32 -11.84 -5.18 13.35
N SER A 33 -12.56 -5.52 14.41
CA SER A 33 -12.00 -6.19 15.59
C SER A 33 -12.96 -7.27 16.05
N ARG A 34 -12.43 -8.49 16.24
CA ARG A 34 -13.23 -9.62 16.74
C ARG A 34 -13.61 -9.46 18.20
N SER A 35 -12.85 -8.66 18.95
CA SER A 35 -13.02 -8.47 20.39
C SER A 35 -13.92 -7.28 20.73
N ALA A 36 -14.21 -6.40 19.77
CA ALA A 36 -14.99 -5.20 20.01
C ALA A 36 -16.50 -5.45 19.88
N PRO A 37 -17.33 -4.87 20.76
CA PRO A 37 -18.79 -4.87 20.59
C PRO A 37 -19.17 -4.27 19.23
N GLY A 38 -19.96 -5.00 18.42
CA GLY A 38 -20.31 -4.58 17.06
C GLY A 38 -19.23 -4.84 15.99
N GLY A 39 -18.15 -5.55 16.33
CA GLY A 39 -17.14 -6.02 15.38
C GLY A 39 -16.18 -4.95 14.86
N ARG A 40 -16.20 -3.75 15.46
CA ARG A 40 -15.34 -2.62 15.09
C ARG A 40 -14.80 -1.90 16.32
N GLU A 41 -13.57 -1.44 16.23
CA GLU A 41 -12.91 -0.61 17.23
C GLU A 41 -12.36 0.66 16.57
N VAL A 42 -12.27 1.74 17.35
CA VAL A 42 -11.60 2.99 16.92
C VAL A 42 -10.13 2.87 17.31
N VAL A 43 -9.24 3.16 16.36
CA VAL A 43 -7.78 3.10 16.56
C VAL A 43 -7.15 4.36 15.97
N GLU A 44 -6.19 4.92 16.68
CA GLU A 44 -5.34 5.99 16.14
C GLU A 44 -4.20 5.42 15.30
N LYS A 45 -4.04 5.96 14.09
CA LYS A 45 -2.94 5.64 13.19
C LYS A 45 -2.29 6.92 12.68
N PRO A 46 -0.98 6.92 12.40
CA PRO A 46 -0.39 8.07 11.73
C PRO A 46 -1.03 8.29 10.36
N GLU A 47 -1.29 9.55 10.03
CA GLU A 47 -1.86 9.96 8.74
C GLU A 47 -1.05 9.39 7.57
N ALA A 48 0.28 9.44 7.66
CA ALA A 48 1.20 8.89 6.68
C ALA A 48 0.98 7.38 6.42
N VAL A 49 0.65 6.60 7.46
CA VAL A 49 0.36 5.15 7.32
C VAL A 49 -0.98 4.94 6.62
N VAL A 50 -1.98 5.77 6.93
CA VAL A 50 -3.31 5.69 6.31
C VAL A 50 -3.20 6.01 4.81
N GLU A 51 -2.51 7.09 4.47
CA GLU A 51 -2.36 7.54 3.10
C GLU A 51 -1.49 6.59 2.27
N TYR A 52 -0.39 6.07 2.84
CA TYR A 52 0.41 5.03 2.18
C TYR A 52 -0.44 3.81 1.82
N ASN A 53 -1.22 3.28 2.76
CA ASN A 53 -2.05 2.10 2.52
C ASN A 53 -3.15 2.35 1.48
N LYS A 54 -3.63 3.59 1.34
CA LYS A 54 -4.60 3.97 0.30
C LYS A 54 -4.02 3.83 -1.11
N PHE A 55 -2.72 4.10 -1.30
CA PHE A 55 -2.09 4.17 -2.61
C PHE A 55 -1.12 3.02 -2.94
N MET A 56 -0.61 2.28 -1.95
CA MET A 56 0.40 1.23 -2.12
C MET A 56 0.01 0.14 -3.14
N GLY A 57 -1.28 -0.20 -3.25
CA GLY A 57 -1.76 -1.32 -4.07
C GLY A 57 -1.76 -1.11 -5.59
N GLY A 58 -1.25 0.02 -6.11
CA GLY A 58 -1.27 0.32 -7.54
C GLY A 58 -0.49 -0.69 -8.38
N VAL A 59 0.72 -1.07 -7.94
CA VAL A 59 1.59 -2.01 -8.66
C VAL A 59 0.99 -3.41 -8.66
N ASP A 60 0.62 -3.93 -7.49
CA ASP A 60 0.00 -5.27 -7.35
C ASP A 60 -1.27 -5.40 -8.19
N ARG A 61 -2.07 -4.32 -8.28
CA ARG A 61 -3.26 -4.32 -9.12
C ARG A 61 -2.92 -4.35 -10.62
N GLY A 62 -1.86 -3.67 -11.04
CA GLY A 62 -1.32 -3.78 -12.39
C GLY A 62 -0.86 -5.20 -12.70
N ASP A 63 -0.08 -5.80 -11.79
CA ASP A 63 0.39 -7.18 -11.91
C ASP A 63 -0.75 -8.19 -11.95
N GLN A 64 -1.82 -7.97 -11.16
CA GLN A 64 -3.02 -8.80 -11.19
C GLN A 64 -3.70 -8.72 -12.56
N LEU A 65 -3.87 -7.52 -13.12
CA LEU A 65 -4.46 -7.35 -14.46
C LEU A 65 -3.61 -8.02 -15.54
N LEU A 66 -2.29 -7.88 -15.47
CA LEU A 66 -1.34 -8.56 -16.35
C LEU A 66 -1.40 -10.09 -16.19
N SER A 67 -1.70 -10.60 -15.01
CA SER A 67 -1.87 -12.04 -14.80
C SER A 67 -3.13 -12.58 -15.50
N TYR A 68 -4.18 -11.76 -15.61
CA TYR A 68 -5.44 -12.12 -16.25
C TYR A 68 -5.43 -11.94 -17.77
N TYR A 69 -4.79 -10.87 -18.25
CA TYR A 69 -4.82 -10.48 -19.67
C TYR A 69 -3.44 -10.48 -20.34
N GLY A 70 -2.44 -11.08 -19.71
CA GLY A 70 -1.07 -11.10 -20.20
C GLY A 70 -0.86 -11.96 -21.44
N PHE A 71 0.27 -11.75 -22.11
CA PHE A 71 0.67 -12.51 -23.30
C PHE A 71 0.73 -14.03 -23.01
N PRO A 72 -0.15 -14.85 -23.60
CA PRO A 72 -0.31 -16.24 -23.19
C PRO A 72 0.75 -17.18 -23.80
N HIS A 73 1.47 -16.76 -24.84
CA HIS A 73 2.37 -17.64 -25.57
C HIS A 73 3.78 -17.67 -24.96
N ARG A 74 4.32 -18.88 -24.82
CA ARG A 74 5.73 -19.07 -24.51
C ARG A 74 6.59 -18.63 -25.69
N THR A 75 7.64 -17.88 -25.43
CA THR A 75 8.56 -17.39 -26.46
C THR A 75 9.99 -17.36 -25.96
N VAL A 76 10.94 -17.66 -26.84
CA VAL A 76 12.38 -17.53 -26.58
C VAL A 76 12.89 -16.11 -26.78
N LYS A 77 12.11 -15.25 -27.46
CA LYS A 77 12.50 -13.87 -27.76
C LYS A 77 11.98 -12.93 -26.68
N TRP A 78 12.85 -12.50 -25.76
CA TRP A 78 12.48 -11.69 -24.59
C TRP A 78 11.72 -10.40 -24.94
N TRP A 79 12.04 -9.74 -26.05
CA TRP A 79 11.43 -8.47 -26.47
C TRP A 79 9.93 -8.59 -26.77
N ARG A 80 9.45 -9.78 -27.14
CA ARG A 80 8.01 -10.00 -27.40
C ARG A 80 7.19 -9.80 -26.14
N ARG A 81 7.69 -10.26 -24.99
CA ARG A 81 7.03 -10.06 -23.70
C ARG A 81 6.92 -8.57 -23.34
N ALA A 82 7.96 -7.79 -23.61
CA ALA A 82 7.95 -6.34 -23.38
C ALA A 82 6.98 -5.61 -24.33
N PHE A 83 6.95 -5.99 -25.61
CA PHE A 83 6.02 -5.40 -26.59
C PHE A 83 4.55 -5.60 -26.19
N PHE A 84 4.15 -6.82 -25.85
CA PHE A 84 2.77 -7.11 -25.40
C PHE A 84 2.45 -6.66 -23.98
N PHE A 85 3.45 -6.26 -23.20
CA PHE A 85 3.22 -5.61 -21.91
C PHE A 85 2.86 -4.13 -22.09
N LEU A 86 3.33 -3.49 -23.17
CA LEU A 86 3.13 -2.08 -23.46
C LEU A 86 1.89 -1.79 -24.35
N ILE A 87 1.23 -2.82 -24.87
CA ILE A 87 0.04 -2.76 -25.73
C ILE A 87 -1.15 -3.30 -24.94
#